data_AF-A0A3D0QG35-F1
#
_entry.id   AF-A0A3D0QG35-F1
#
_cell.length_a   1.000
_cell.length_b   1.000
_cell.length_c   1.000
_cell.angle_alpha   90.00
_cell.angle_beta   90.00
_cell.angle_gamma   90.00
#
_symmetry.space_group_name_H-M   'P 1'
#
loop_
_entity.id
_entity.type
_entity.pdbx_description
1 polymer ?
#
loop_
_entity_poly.entity_id
_entity_poly.type
_entity_poly.pdbx_seq_one_letter_code
_entity_poly.pdbx_strand_id
1 'polypeptide(L)'
;HPATKLILEKLKIVIVPMLNPDGAERFQRRTAQAIDMNRDALSFETPEARLLKEVRDRYQPQFGFNLHDQDPRYTVGNTNKVSTIALLAPAFDDARSDNHIRIAAKQVAAVFASAMQEFIPGHVSKYDDSFEPRAFGDNIQRWGTSTVLVESGGWPNDREKMFIRKLNYAGLLASLFSIAAGSHTQAPLAVYDRLPFGTKYLYDVVLRGTRLKAAETVTPVKVDVGINIDESVNASTGAVELVGTIVDIGDLSIYGAFRDIPMNGTLLRSEEVRMDQKLSMAELELLIPKE
;
A
#
# COMPACT_ATOMS: atom_id res chain seq x y z
N HIS A 1 -17.16 -22.17 -14.35
CA HIS A 1 -17.24 -22.36 -12.88
C HIS A 1 -18.54 -21.75 -12.36
N PRO A 2 -19.26 -22.39 -11.40
CA PRO A 2 -20.55 -21.88 -10.90
C PRO A 2 -20.51 -20.45 -10.35
N ALA A 3 -19.44 -20.08 -9.65
CA ALA A 3 -19.27 -18.71 -9.13
C ALA A 3 -19.25 -17.65 -10.24
N THR A 4 -18.52 -17.90 -11.33
CA THR A 4 -18.45 -16.99 -12.49
C THR A 4 -19.82 -16.84 -13.14
N LYS A 5 -20.58 -17.93 -13.27
CA LYS A 5 -21.94 -17.90 -13.83
C LYS A 5 -22.85 -17.00 -12.99
N LEU A 6 -22.85 -17.18 -11.66
CA LEU A 6 -23.66 -16.36 -10.76
C LEU A 6 -23.29 -14.86 -10.85
N ILE A 7 -21.98 -14.55 -10.87
CA ILE A 7 -21.50 -13.17 -11.01
C ILE A 7 -22.00 -12.54 -12.31
N LEU A 8 -21.82 -13.22 -13.45
CA LEU A 8 -22.23 -12.69 -14.75
C LEU A 8 -23.75 -12.58 -14.92
N GLU A 9 -24.52 -13.44 -14.24
CA GLU A 9 -25.99 -13.39 -14.24
C GLU A 9 -26.56 -12.28 -13.35
N LYS A 10 -25.88 -11.95 -12.25
CA LYS A 10 -26.41 -11.03 -11.23
C LYS A 10 -25.80 -9.63 -11.27
N LEU A 11 -24.58 -9.50 -11.77
CA LEU A 11 -23.83 -8.26 -11.71
C LEU A 11 -23.57 -7.69 -13.10
N LYS A 12 -23.76 -6.38 -13.21
CA LYS A 12 -23.16 -5.58 -14.28
C LYS A 12 -21.88 -4.97 -13.73
N ILE A 13 -20.75 -5.32 -14.35
CA ILE A 13 -19.43 -4.84 -13.92
C ILE A 13 -18.94 -3.77 -14.90
N VAL A 14 -18.57 -2.60 -14.37
CA VAL A 14 -17.97 -1.50 -15.13
C VAL A 14 -16.54 -1.34 -14.60
N ILE A 15 -15.56 -1.32 -15.50
CA ILE A 15 -14.15 -1.25 -15.17
C ILE A 15 -13.54 -0.03 -15.87
N VAL A 16 -12.80 0.78 -15.13
CA VAL A 16 -11.92 1.82 -15.67
C VAL A 16 -10.49 1.32 -15.47
N PRO A 17 -9.83 0.74 -16.50
CA PRO A 17 -8.55 0.06 -16.31
C PRO A 17 -7.41 0.97 -15.86
N MET A 18 -7.36 2.20 -16.39
CA MET A 18 -6.36 3.20 -16.04
C MET A 18 -7.01 4.58 -16.13
N LEU A 19 -7.18 5.25 -14.98
CA LEU A 19 -7.85 6.54 -14.93
C LEU A 19 -6.90 7.71 -15.24
N ASN A 20 -5.65 7.65 -14.77
CA ASN A 20 -4.60 8.63 -15.05
C ASN A 20 -3.50 8.00 -15.93
N PRO A 21 -3.76 7.79 -17.24
CA PRO A 21 -2.79 7.16 -18.13
C PRO A 21 -1.51 7.97 -18.30
N ASP A 22 -1.61 9.30 -18.35
CA ASP A 22 -0.47 10.20 -18.50
C ASP A 22 0.49 10.14 -17.29
N GLY A 23 -0.07 10.06 -16.08
CA GLY A 23 0.72 9.85 -14.87
C GLY A 23 1.40 8.49 -14.85
N ALA A 24 0.68 7.45 -15.27
CA ALA A 24 1.22 6.09 -15.35
C ALA A 24 2.38 5.98 -16.36
N GLU A 25 2.24 6.56 -17.56
CA GLU A 25 3.29 6.56 -18.59
C GLU A 25 4.58 7.26 -18.11
N ARG A 26 4.43 8.32 -17.30
CA ARG A 26 5.55 9.10 -16.75
C ARG A 26 6.00 8.65 -15.35
N PHE A 27 5.51 7.51 -14.85
CA PHE A 27 5.83 7.00 -13.52
C PHE A 27 5.64 8.04 -12.40
N GLN A 28 4.55 8.81 -12.47
CA GLN A 28 4.25 9.87 -11.52
C GLN A 28 2.83 9.77 -10.98
N ARG A 29 2.65 10.25 -9.74
CA ARG A 29 1.34 10.28 -9.08
C ARG A 29 0.33 11.22 -9.74
N ARG A 30 0.80 12.38 -10.21
CA ARG A 30 -0.07 13.49 -10.63
C ARG A 30 -0.45 13.40 -12.11
N THR A 31 -1.53 14.06 -12.51
CA THR A 31 -1.94 14.18 -13.93
C THR A 31 -0.90 14.95 -14.76
N ALA A 32 -1.13 15.09 -16.07
CA ALA A 32 -0.28 15.94 -16.93
C ALA A 32 -0.18 17.40 -16.48
N GLN A 33 -1.21 17.93 -15.83
CA GLN A 33 -1.23 19.28 -15.28
C GLN A 33 -0.62 19.37 -13.88
N ALA A 34 0.04 18.30 -13.41
CA ALA A 34 0.56 18.18 -12.06
C ALA A 34 -0.50 18.36 -10.97
N ILE A 35 -1.73 17.88 -11.20
CA ILE A 35 -2.80 17.86 -10.19
C ILE A 35 -2.83 16.49 -9.51
N ASP A 36 -3.00 16.44 -8.19
CA ASP A 36 -3.39 15.19 -7.52
C ASP A 36 -4.87 14.97 -7.81
N MET A 37 -5.16 14.08 -8.74
CA MET A 37 -6.52 13.74 -9.16
C MET A 37 -7.38 13.26 -7.98
N ASN A 38 -6.81 12.58 -6.99
CA ASN A 38 -7.54 12.17 -5.78
C ASN A 38 -7.69 13.30 -4.76
N ARG A 39 -7.51 14.56 -5.19
CA ARG A 39 -7.86 15.79 -4.48
C ARG A 39 -8.73 16.73 -5.33
N ASP A 40 -9.31 16.22 -6.41
CA ASP A 40 -10.10 16.97 -7.39
C ASP A 40 -11.58 16.53 -7.43
N ALA A 41 -12.07 15.83 -6.40
CA ALA A 41 -13.45 15.31 -6.37
C ALA A 41 -14.52 16.37 -6.06
N LEU A 42 -14.12 17.63 -5.83
CA LEU A 42 -15.03 18.77 -5.62
C LEU A 42 -15.04 19.74 -6.80
N SER A 43 -13.87 20.04 -7.37
CA SER A 43 -13.73 21.02 -8.45
C SER A 43 -13.88 20.39 -9.83
N PHE A 44 -13.48 19.12 -10.00
CA PHE A 44 -13.50 18.42 -11.28
C PHE A 44 -12.73 19.17 -12.39
N GLU A 45 -11.57 19.73 -12.07
CA GLU A 45 -10.75 20.51 -13.01
C GLU A 45 -10.08 19.62 -14.06
N THR A 46 -9.70 18.40 -13.67
CA THR A 46 -9.04 17.43 -14.53
C THR A 46 -10.05 16.67 -15.40
N PRO A 47 -9.70 16.33 -16.66
CA PRO A 47 -10.57 15.49 -17.49
C PRO A 47 -10.82 14.10 -16.87
N GLU A 48 -9.85 13.56 -16.14
CA GLU A 48 -9.97 12.30 -15.42
C GLU A 48 -11.02 12.37 -14.29
N ALA A 49 -11.02 13.46 -13.51
CA ALA A 49 -12.01 13.69 -12.47
C ALA A 49 -13.43 13.79 -13.04
N ARG A 50 -13.61 14.54 -14.13
CA ARG A 50 -14.91 14.64 -14.83
C ARG A 50 -15.36 13.29 -15.37
N LEU A 51 -14.46 12.56 -16.04
CA LEU A 51 -14.76 11.22 -16.57
C LEU A 51 -15.22 10.27 -15.46
N LEU A 52 -14.50 10.22 -14.33
CA LEU A 52 -14.87 9.34 -13.22
C LEU A 52 -16.25 9.71 -12.65
N LYS A 53 -16.55 11.01 -12.51
CA LYS A 53 -17.86 11.48 -12.06
C LYS A 53 -18.98 11.11 -13.04
N GLU A 54 -18.76 11.31 -14.34
CA GLU A 54 -19.70 10.97 -15.40
C GLU A 54 -19.99 9.46 -15.44
N VAL A 55 -18.96 8.62 -15.34
CA VAL A 55 -19.11 7.15 -15.27
C VAL A 55 -19.94 6.77 -14.04
N ARG A 56 -19.62 7.34 -12.86
CA ARG A 56 -20.38 7.09 -11.64
C ARG A 56 -21.84 7.48 -11.78
N ASP A 57 -22.14 8.66 -12.33
CA ASP A 57 -23.51 9.15 -12.46
C ASP A 57 -24.31 8.41 -13.53
N ARG A 58 -23.66 8.00 -14.61
CA ARG A 58 -24.29 7.23 -15.69
C ARG A 58 -24.72 5.84 -15.24
N TYR A 59 -23.90 5.16 -14.43
CA TYR A 59 -24.15 3.78 -14.03
C TYR A 59 -24.74 3.63 -12.63
N GLN A 60 -24.60 4.64 -11.77
CA GLN A 60 -25.09 4.66 -10.38
C GLN A 60 -24.79 3.34 -9.63
N PRO A 61 -23.51 2.91 -9.58
CA PRO A 61 -23.19 1.59 -9.05
C PRO A 61 -23.50 1.50 -7.55
N GLN A 62 -24.02 0.35 -7.12
CA GLN A 62 -24.29 0.08 -5.69
C GLN A 62 -23.01 -0.14 -4.88
N PHE A 63 -21.96 -0.68 -5.54
CA PHE A 63 -20.66 -0.98 -4.96
C PHE A 63 -19.54 -0.47 -5.87
N GLY A 64 -18.41 -0.09 -5.29
CA GLY A 64 -17.22 0.32 -6.03
C GLY A 64 -15.94 -0.20 -5.38
N PHE A 65 -14.94 -0.53 -6.20
CA PHE A 65 -13.60 -0.86 -5.72
C PHE A 65 -12.63 0.21 -6.21
N ASN A 66 -11.92 0.83 -5.28
CA ASN A 66 -10.92 1.86 -5.57
C ASN A 66 -9.54 1.27 -5.31
N LEU A 67 -8.81 0.92 -6.37
CA LEU A 67 -7.54 0.18 -6.26
C LEU A 67 -6.37 1.16 -6.27
N HIS A 68 -5.50 1.05 -5.27
CA HIS A 68 -4.33 1.91 -5.08
C HIS A 68 -3.10 1.08 -4.70
N ASP A 69 -1.94 1.72 -4.80
CA ASP A 69 -0.69 1.26 -4.22
C ASP A 69 -0.29 2.17 -3.07
N GLN A 70 0.18 1.56 -1.98
CA GLN A 70 0.78 2.27 -0.86
C GLN A 70 2.28 1.97 -0.77
N ASP A 71 2.98 2.72 0.07
CA ASP A 71 4.37 2.48 0.42
C ASP A 71 4.55 1.01 0.87
N PRO A 72 5.47 0.23 0.25
CA PRO A 72 5.58 -1.20 0.51
C PRO A 72 6.09 -1.52 1.92
N ARG A 73 6.56 -0.51 2.66
CA ARG A 73 7.13 -0.63 4.01
C ARG A 73 6.13 -0.32 5.13
N TYR A 74 4.84 -0.24 4.83
CA TYR A 74 3.81 -0.27 5.87
C TYR A 74 3.75 -1.66 6.52
N THR A 75 3.40 -1.67 7.80
CA THR A 75 3.23 -2.86 8.64
C THR A 75 1.82 -2.90 9.23
N VAL A 76 1.34 -4.08 9.60
CA VAL A 76 0.05 -4.26 10.28
C VAL A 76 0.19 -3.89 11.74
N GLY A 77 -0.20 -2.68 12.13
CA GLY A 77 0.14 -2.13 13.44
C GLY A 77 1.63 -2.31 13.75
N ASN A 78 1.98 -2.48 15.02
CA ASN A 78 3.40 -2.60 15.41
C ASN A 78 3.91 -4.06 15.29
N THR A 79 3.38 -4.87 14.38
CA THR A 79 3.62 -6.33 14.37
C THR A 79 4.80 -6.80 13.51
N ASN A 80 5.63 -5.89 12.98
CA ASN A 80 6.72 -6.15 12.00
C ASN A 80 6.29 -6.94 10.73
N LYS A 81 5.03 -7.37 10.64
CA LYS A 81 4.44 -7.96 9.45
C LYS A 81 4.10 -6.86 8.48
N VAL A 82 4.59 -6.98 7.25
CA VAL A 82 4.24 -6.05 6.17
C VAL A 82 2.72 -6.02 5.95
N SER A 83 2.18 -4.82 5.77
CA SER A 83 0.78 -4.60 5.39
C SER A 83 0.64 -4.76 3.88
N THR A 84 0.48 -6.00 3.43
CA THR A 84 0.38 -6.37 2.02
C THR A 84 -0.90 -5.87 1.37
N ILE A 85 -2.02 -5.95 2.09
CA ILE A 85 -3.30 -5.36 1.68
C ILE A 85 -3.79 -4.46 2.82
N ALA A 86 -4.07 -3.18 2.54
CA ALA A 86 -4.82 -2.33 3.46
C ALA A 86 -6.21 -2.03 2.89
N LEU A 87 -7.23 -2.10 3.73
CA LEU A 87 -8.62 -1.90 3.33
C LEU A 87 -9.20 -0.64 3.97
N LEU A 88 -10.03 0.07 3.23
CA LEU A 88 -10.82 1.19 3.74
C LEU A 88 -12.24 1.15 3.18
N ALA A 89 -13.22 1.22 4.08
CA ALA A 89 -14.57 1.68 3.75
C ALA A 89 -14.61 3.19 4.03
N PRO A 90 -14.49 4.06 2.99
CA PRO A 90 -14.25 5.48 3.17
C PRO A 90 -15.30 6.15 4.08
N ALA A 91 -14.87 7.17 4.81
CA ALA A 91 -15.79 8.01 5.54
C ALA A 91 -16.64 8.85 4.57
N PHE A 92 -17.85 9.22 4.97
CA PHE A 92 -18.68 10.15 4.23
C PHE A 92 -18.93 11.46 4.99
N ASP A 93 -18.39 11.60 6.20
CA ASP A 93 -18.47 12.79 7.04
C ASP A 93 -17.28 12.85 8.01
N ASP A 94 -17.03 14.02 8.61
CA ASP A 94 -15.95 14.22 9.59
C ASP A 94 -16.12 13.35 10.84
N ALA A 95 -17.37 13.03 11.20
CA ALA A 95 -17.70 12.17 12.33
C ALA A 95 -17.36 10.69 12.07
N ARG A 96 -17.08 10.31 10.82
CA ARG A 96 -16.88 8.93 10.37
C ARG A 96 -18.08 8.05 10.78
N SER A 97 -19.28 8.56 10.58
CA SER A 97 -20.54 7.89 10.87
C SER A 97 -20.73 6.66 10.00
N ASP A 98 -21.60 5.73 10.44
CA ASP A 98 -22.01 4.57 9.66
C ASP A 98 -23.47 4.71 9.22
N ASN A 99 -23.67 4.95 7.93
CA ASN A 99 -24.97 4.82 7.27
C ASN A 99 -25.04 3.45 6.54
N HIS A 100 -26.19 3.14 5.94
CA HIS A 100 -26.38 1.87 5.23
C HIS A 100 -25.38 1.66 4.07
N ILE A 101 -24.92 2.74 3.42
CA ILE A 101 -23.93 2.68 2.32
C ILE A 101 -22.54 2.31 2.86
N ARG A 102 -22.10 2.91 3.97
CA ARG A 102 -20.80 2.59 4.59
C ARG A 102 -20.82 1.23 5.27
N ILE A 103 -21.93 0.84 5.89
CA ILE A 103 -22.11 -0.51 6.45
C ILE A 103 -21.95 -1.57 5.36
N ALA A 104 -22.58 -1.39 4.20
CA ALA A 104 -22.44 -2.32 3.07
C ALA A 104 -20.98 -2.39 2.55
N ALA A 105 -20.28 -1.26 2.49
CA ALA A 105 -18.85 -1.23 2.14
C ALA A 105 -18.00 -1.99 3.18
N LYS A 106 -18.22 -1.78 4.48
CA LYS A 106 -17.54 -2.50 5.56
C LYS A 106 -17.79 -4.00 5.51
N GLN A 107 -19.01 -4.43 5.18
CA GLN A 107 -19.35 -5.84 4.98
C GLN A 107 -18.56 -6.47 3.84
N VAL A 108 -18.47 -5.78 2.69
CA VAL A 108 -17.65 -6.24 1.56
C VAL A 108 -16.16 -6.25 1.92
N ALA A 109 -15.67 -5.23 2.63
CA ALA A 109 -14.30 -5.20 3.13
C ALA A 109 -14.01 -6.35 4.11
N ALA A 110 -14.97 -6.73 4.96
CA ALA A 110 -14.87 -7.89 5.84
C ALA A 110 -14.78 -9.21 5.07
N VAL A 111 -15.55 -9.37 3.99
CA VAL A 111 -15.42 -10.52 3.07
C VAL A 111 -14.02 -10.56 2.45
N PHE A 112 -13.54 -9.42 1.93
CA PHE A 112 -12.21 -9.31 1.35
C PHE A 112 -11.14 -9.70 2.37
N ALA A 113 -11.19 -9.10 3.57
CA ALA A 113 -10.24 -9.37 4.65
C ALA A 113 -10.22 -10.84 5.05
N SER A 114 -11.40 -11.47 5.16
CA SER A 114 -11.53 -12.90 5.49
C SER A 114 -10.88 -13.77 4.42
N ALA A 115 -11.13 -13.49 3.13
CA ALA A 115 -10.53 -14.22 2.03
C ALA A 115 -8.98 -14.09 2.03
N MET A 116 -8.45 -12.94 2.44
CA MET A 116 -7.00 -12.73 2.54
C MET A 116 -6.36 -13.49 3.69
N GLN A 117 -7.07 -13.80 4.78
CA GLN A 117 -6.48 -14.57 5.88
C GLN A 117 -6.05 -15.99 5.46
N GLU A 118 -6.67 -16.55 4.42
CA GLU A 118 -6.30 -17.86 3.86
C GLU A 118 -4.93 -17.84 3.15
N PHE A 119 -4.50 -16.68 2.65
CA PHE A 119 -3.27 -16.54 1.85
C PHE A 119 -2.15 -15.80 2.58
N ILE A 120 -2.50 -14.76 3.34
CA ILE A 120 -1.57 -13.83 3.98
C ILE A 120 -1.99 -13.50 5.43
N PRO A 121 -2.08 -14.51 6.32
CA PRO A 121 -2.59 -14.33 7.67
C PRO A 121 -1.79 -13.31 8.49
N GLY A 122 -2.49 -12.26 8.95
CA GLY A 122 -1.88 -11.15 9.69
C GLY A 122 -1.14 -10.11 8.85
N HIS A 123 -1.32 -10.09 7.52
CA HIS A 123 -0.77 -9.08 6.61
C HIS A 123 -1.84 -8.17 5.98
N VAL A 124 -3.02 -8.14 6.61
CA VAL A 124 -4.12 -7.25 6.24
C VAL A 124 -4.27 -6.17 7.31
N SER A 125 -4.31 -4.92 6.89
CA SER A 125 -4.52 -3.77 7.78
C SER A 125 -5.73 -2.94 7.38
N LYS A 126 -6.09 -1.99 8.23
CA LYS A 126 -6.99 -0.88 7.90
C LYS A 126 -6.15 0.31 7.43
N TYR A 127 -6.53 0.93 6.32
CA TYR A 127 -5.94 2.21 5.94
C TYR A 127 -6.47 3.35 6.82
N ASP A 128 -5.79 4.49 6.83
CA ASP A 128 -6.27 5.69 7.53
C ASP A 128 -7.69 6.04 7.10
N ASP A 129 -8.58 6.18 8.08
CA ASP A 129 -10.01 6.42 7.86
C ASP A 129 -10.42 7.87 8.08
N SER A 130 -9.43 8.76 8.18
CA SER A 130 -9.61 10.20 8.23
C SER A 130 -10.38 10.68 7.00
N PHE A 131 -11.39 11.50 7.24
CA PHE A 131 -12.23 12.06 6.20
C PHE A 131 -11.47 13.13 5.39
N GLU A 132 -11.39 12.97 4.06
CA GLU A 132 -10.80 13.92 3.12
C GLU A 132 -11.85 14.34 2.09
N PRO A 133 -12.48 15.52 2.25
CA PRO A 133 -13.61 15.94 1.42
C PRO A 133 -13.27 16.11 -0.06
N ARG A 134 -11.99 16.16 -0.43
CA ARG A 134 -11.54 16.27 -1.82
C ARG A 134 -11.22 14.93 -2.47
N ALA A 135 -11.23 13.83 -1.72
CA ALA A 135 -10.90 12.51 -2.23
C ALA A 135 -12.09 11.86 -2.93
N PHE A 136 -11.81 11.08 -3.98
CA PHE A 136 -12.86 10.38 -4.72
C PHE A 136 -13.47 9.22 -3.92
N GLY A 137 -12.70 8.53 -3.08
CA GLY A 137 -13.23 7.45 -2.23
C GLY A 137 -14.40 7.94 -1.36
N ASP A 138 -14.14 9.00 -0.60
CA ASP A 138 -15.10 9.63 0.30
C ASP A 138 -16.31 10.21 -0.46
N ASN A 139 -16.07 10.86 -1.60
CA ASN A 139 -17.17 11.43 -2.38
C ASN A 139 -18.02 10.38 -3.10
N ILE A 140 -17.43 9.32 -3.64
CA ILE A 140 -18.20 8.20 -4.23
C ILE A 140 -19.05 7.52 -3.15
N GLN A 141 -18.50 7.38 -1.93
CA GLN A 141 -19.24 6.92 -0.75
C GLN A 141 -20.42 7.84 -0.44
N ARG A 142 -20.20 9.17 -0.38
CA ARG A 142 -21.24 10.20 -0.18
C ARG A 142 -22.30 10.19 -1.25
N TRP A 143 -21.93 10.00 -2.51
CA TRP A 143 -22.85 10.00 -3.65
C TRP A 143 -23.73 8.73 -3.68
N GLY A 144 -23.48 7.75 -2.81
CA GLY A 144 -24.37 6.60 -2.60
C GLY A 144 -23.83 5.29 -3.17
N THR A 145 -22.54 5.19 -3.44
CA THR A 145 -21.89 3.94 -3.88
C THR A 145 -21.09 3.37 -2.71
N SER A 146 -21.31 2.11 -2.36
CA SER A 146 -20.58 1.43 -1.27
C SER A 146 -19.16 1.11 -1.72
N THR A 147 -18.22 2.00 -1.44
CA THR A 147 -16.83 1.92 -1.91
C THR A 147 -15.93 1.17 -0.94
N VAL A 148 -15.14 0.25 -1.47
CA VAL A 148 -14.02 -0.36 -0.75
C VAL A 148 -12.73 0.06 -1.46
N LEU A 149 -11.88 0.78 -0.74
CA LEU A 149 -10.53 1.07 -1.17
C LEU A 149 -9.62 -0.08 -0.78
N VAL A 150 -8.77 -0.49 -1.72
CA VAL A 150 -7.77 -1.55 -1.55
C VAL A 150 -6.40 -0.97 -1.88
N GLU A 151 -5.55 -0.83 -0.87
CA GLU A 151 -4.15 -0.44 -1.02
C GLU A 151 -3.26 -1.69 -1.10
N SER A 152 -2.44 -1.75 -2.14
CA SER A 152 -1.43 -2.78 -2.32
C SER A 152 -0.08 -2.31 -1.78
N GLY A 153 0.38 -2.92 -0.69
CA GLY A 153 1.65 -2.63 -0.04
C GLY A 153 2.80 -3.49 -0.58
N GLY A 154 3.59 -4.06 0.32
CA GLY A 154 4.75 -4.89 0.00
C GLY A 154 4.58 -6.37 0.33
N TRP A 155 5.46 -7.18 -0.24
CA TRP A 155 5.66 -8.59 0.10
C TRP A 155 7.11 -8.98 -0.19
N PRO A 156 7.74 -9.87 0.62
CA PRO A 156 9.11 -10.30 0.38
C PRO A 156 9.30 -10.84 -1.05
N ASN A 157 10.34 -10.35 -1.73
CA ASN A 157 10.73 -10.76 -3.08
C ASN A 157 9.64 -10.59 -4.16
N ASP A 158 8.72 -9.63 -3.99
CA ASP A 158 7.60 -9.37 -4.93
C ASP A 158 7.59 -7.92 -5.43
N ARG A 159 8.74 -7.40 -5.90
CA ARG A 159 8.88 -5.99 -6.35
C ARG A 159 7.87 -5.61 -7.43
N GLU A 160 7.65 -6.50 -8.41
CA GLU A 160 6.67 -6.29 -9.50
C GLU A 160 5.21 -6.57 -9.07
N LYS A 161 5.00 -6.88 -7.78
CA LYS A 161 3.70 -7.13 -7.14
C LYS A 161 2.93 -8.30 -7.78
N MET A 162 3.63 -9.30 -8.32
CA MET A 162 2.99 -10.42 -9.02
C MET A 162 2.19 -11.31 -8.07
N PHE A 163 2.67 -11.51 -6.84
CA PHE A 163 1.90 -12.19 -5.81
C PHE A 163 0.73 -11.32 -5.34
N ILE A 164 0.96 -10.04 -5.08
CA ILE A 164 -0.09 -9.11 -4.63
C ILE A 164 -1.21 -8.94 -5.67
N ARG A 165 -0.90 -8.95 -6.96
CA ARG A 165 -1.91 -8.95 -8.04
C ARG A 165 -2.83 -10.17 -7.98
N LYS A 166 -2.30 -11.35 -7.64
CA LYS A 166 -3.11 -12.57 -7.43
C LYS A 166 -4.03 -12.42 -6.21
N LEU A 167 -3.53 -11.80 -5.14
CA LEU A 167 -4.33 -11.51 -3.94
C LEU A 167 -5.48 -10.54 -4.24
N ASN A 168 -5.20 -9.45 -4.97
CA ASN A 168 -6.24 -8.53 -5.45
C ASN A 168 -7.31 -9.26 -6.26
N TYR A 169 -6.90 -10.11 -7.22
CA TYR A 169 -7.84 -10.92 -7.98
C TYR A 169 -8.70 -11.82 -7.07
N ALA A 170 -8.09 -12.52 -6.11
CA ALA A 170 -8.81 -13.43 -5.21
C ALA A 170 -9.80 -12.66 -4.32
N GLY A 171 -9.39 -11.54 -3.73
CA GLY A 171 -10.22 -10.70 -2.86
C GLY A 171 -11.37 -10.03 -3.62
N LEU A 172 -11.11 -9.52 -4.83
CA LEU A 172 -12.16 -8.98 -5.71
C LEU A 172 -13.15 -10.07 -6.13
N LEU A 173 -12.66 -11.26 -6.51
CA LEU A 173 -13.53 -12.37 -6.89
C LEU A 173 -14.44 -12.82 -5.74
N ALA A 174 -13.88 -12.96 -4.52
CA ALA A 174 -14.65 -13.29 -3.33
C ALA A 174 -15.71 -12.23 -3.01
N SER A 175 -15.32 -10.96 -3.12
CA SER A 175 -16.22 -9.83 -2.89
C SER A 175 -17.36 -9.79 -3.92
N LEU A 176 -17.04 -9.87 -5.21
CA LEU A 176 -18.04 -9.91 -6.29
C LEU A 176 -18.99 -11.11 -6.15
N PHE A 177 -18.47 -12.28 -5.82
CA PHE A 177 -19.30 -13.45 -5.55
C PHE A 177 -20.26 -13.21 -4.39
N SER A 178 -19.79 -12.66 -3.27
CA SER A 178 -20.62 -12.36 -2.10
C SER A 178 -21.68 -11.28 -2.35
N ILE A 179 -21.41 -10.33 -3.26
CA ILE A 179 -22.37 -9.33 -3.72
C ILE A 179 -23.44 -10.02 -4.58
N ALA A 180 -23.02 -10.81 -5.58
CA ALA A 180 -23.93 -11.55 -6.47
C ALA A 180 -24.86 -12.52 -5.71
N ALA A 181 -24.33 -13.17 -4.66
CA ALA A 181 -25.07 -14.09 -3.80
C ALA A 181 -25.88 -13.38 -2.69
N GLY A 182 -25.65 -12.08 -2.44
CA GLY A 182 -26.21 -11.35 -1.30
C GLY A 182 -25.63 -11.74 0.07
N SER A 183 -24.67 -12.66 0.12
CA SER A 183 -24.10 -13.17 1.38
C SER A 183 -23.18 -12.19 2.10
N HIS A 184 -22.68 -11.14 1.43
CA HIS A 184 -21.93 -10.05 2.09
C HIS A 184 -22.71 -9.44 3.27
N THR A 185 -24.04 -9.41 3.21
CA THR A 185 -24.91 -8.89 4.29
C THR A 185 -24.76 -9.64 5.62
N GLN A 186 -24.22 -10.86 5.59
CA GLN A 186 -23.98 -11.70 6.77
C GLN A 186 -22.56 -11.52 7.33
N ALA A 187 -21.68 -10.81 6.62
CA ALA A 187 -20.30 -10.59 7.05
C ALA A 187 -20.28 -9.72 8.32
N PRO A 188 -19.67 -10.18 9.43
CA PRO A 188 -19.61 -9.39 10.65
C PRO A 188 -18.72 -8.15 10.45
N LEU A 189 -19.26 -6.96 10.76
CA LEU A 189 -18.51 -5.69 10.68
C LEU A 189 -17.22 -5.74 11.51
N ALA A 190 -17.24 -6.46 12.63
CA ALA A 190 -16.10 -6.64 13.53
C ALA A 190 -14.86 -7.22 12.83
N VAL A 191 -15.01 -7.97 11.73
CA VAL A 191 -13.86 -8.48 10.95
C VAL A 191 -13.08 -7.32 10.35
N TYR A 192 -13.78 -6.33 9.78
CA TYR A 192 -13.16 -5.12 9.24
C TYR A 192 -12.77 -4.14 10.36
N ASP A 193 -13.67 -3.89 11.31
CA ASP A 193 -13.47 -2.85 12.33
C ASP A 193 -12.27 -3.16 13.25
N ARG A 194 -11.94 -4.44 13.47
CA ARG A 194 -10.79 -4.86 14.29
C ARG A 194 -9.46 -4.95 13.54
N LEU A 195 -9.44 -4.71 12.22
CA LEU A 195 -8.18 -4.66 11.49
C LEU A 195 -7.28 -3.57 12.09
N PRO A 196 -6.02 -3.89 12.46
CA PRO A 196 -5.07 -2.89 12.91
C PRO A 196 -4.79 -1.86 11.82
N PHE A 197 -4.60 -0.60 12.18
CA PHE A 197 -4.16 0.41 11.22
C PHE A 197 -2.75 0.12 10.70
N GLY A 198 -2.49 0.50 9.45
CA GLY A 198 -1.14 0.49 8.89
C GLY A 198 -0.22 1.49 9.59
N THR A 199 1.03 1.11 9.82
CA THR A 199 2.07 2.02 10.35
C THR A 199 3.44 1.78 9.69
N LYS A 200 4.37 2.72 9.78
CA LYS A 200 5.70 2.65 9.13
C LYS A 200 6.77 2.13 10.09
N TYR A 201 6.88 0.80 10.20
CA TYR A 201 7.85 0.10 11.05
C TYR A 201 8.69 -0.92 10.26
N LEU A 202 8.91 -0.70 8.97
CA LEU A 202 9.68 -1.60 8.11
C LEU A 202 10.73 -0.83 7.30
N TYR A 203 11.91 -1.42 7.14
CA TYR A 203 12.91 -1.04 6.15
C TYR A 203 13.07 -2.14 5.11
N ASP A 204 13.72 -1.85 3.98
CA ASP A 204 14.06 -2.91 3.02
C ASP A 204 15.22 -3.76 3.53
N VAL A 205 16.24 -3.11 4.10
CA VAL A 205 17.39 -3.77 4.72
C VAL A 205 17.68 -3.14 6.08
N VAL A 206 17.99 -3.97 7.08
CA VAL A 206 18.62 -3.51 8.31
C VAL A 206 19.91 -4.29 8.55
N LEU A 207 21.01 -3.57 8.75
CA LEU A 207 22.28 -4.12 9.20
C LEU A 207 22.32 -4.04 10.73
N ARG A 208 22.20 -5.19 11.41
CA ARG A 208 22.04 -5.28 12.87
C ARG A 208 23.35 -5.33 13.61
N GLY A 209 23.53 -4.43 14.56
CA GLY A 209 24.62 -4.49 15.53
C GLY A 209 26.01 -4.37 14.91
N THR A 210 26.18 -3.48 13.94
CA THR A 210 27.50 -3.06 13.45
C THR A 210 28.20 -2.19 14.50
N ARG A 211 29.53 -2.08 14.41
CA ARG A 211 30.32 -1.10 15.17
C ARG A 211 30.69 0.07 14.27
N LEU A 212 30.09 1.23 14.48
CA LEU A 212 30.37 2.43 13.71
C LEU A 212 31.58 3.19 14.29
N LYS A 213 32.60 3.42 13.48
CA LYS A 213 33.82 4.18 13.84
C LYS A 213 33.84 5.53 13.13
N ALA A 214 33.72 6.62 13.90
CA ALA A 214 33.68 7.98 13.36
C ALA A 214 35.07 8.55 13.03
N ALA A 215 36.09 8.17 13.78
CA ALA A 215 37.49 8.55 13.55
C ALA A 215 38.42 7.53 14.21
N GLU A 216 39.70 7.53 13.83
CA GLU A 216 40.71 6.60 14.37
C GLU A 216 40.83 6.62 15.90
N THR A 217 40.64 7.80 16.50
CA THR A 217 40.74 8.03 17.94
C THR A 217 39.43 7.81 18.71
N VAL A 218 38.31 7.58 18.01
CA VAL A 218 36.99 7.45 18.61
C VAL A 218 36.63 5.99 18.78
N THR A 219 36.18 5.62 19.98
CA THR A 219 35.73 4.25 20.27
C THR A 219 34.50 3.92 19.42
N PRO A 220 34.49 2.79 18.68
CA PRO A 220 33.34 2.43 17.86
C PRO A 220 32.09 2.16 18.70
N VAL A 221 30.95 2.69 18.27
CA VAL A 221 29.64 2.53 18.93
C VAL A 221 28.80 1.46 18.23
N LYS A 222 28.01 0.70 18.98
CA LYS A 222 27.08 -0.28 18.39
C LYS A 222 25.86 0.44 17.85
N VAL A 223 25.52 0.22 16.58
CA VAL A 223 24.33 0.77 15.93
C VAL A 223 23.71 -0.26 14.98
N ASP A 224 22.46 -0.04 14.64
CA ASP A 224 21.82 -0.61 13.47
C ASP A 224 21.79 0.43 12.34
N VAL A 225 21.75 -0.03 11.08
CA VAL A 225 21.67 0.83 9.89
C VAL A 225 20.44 0.43 9.09
N GLY A 226 19.50 1.36 8.92
CA GLY A 226 18.27 1.17 8.14
C GLY A 226 18.44 1.70 6.73
N ILE A 227 18.10 0.87 5.74
CA ILE A 227 18.29 1.18 4.32
C ILE A 227 16.98 0.87 3.58
N ASN A 228 16.51 1.83 2.79
CA ASN A 228 15.39 1.61 1.85
C ASN A 228 15.92 1.54 0.43
N ILE A 229 15.29 0.71 -0.40
CA ILE A 229 15.68 0.49 -1.79
C ILE A 229 14.55 0.98 -2.68
N ASP A 230 14.83 2.05 -3.41
CA ASP A 230 13.87 2.68 -4.33
C ASP A 230 14.37 2.63 -5.78
N GLU A 231 13.44 2.72 -6.72
CA GLU A 231 13.75 2.91 -8.13
C GLU A 231 14.14 4.37 -8.38
N SER A 232 15.24 4.56 -9.09
CA SER A 232 15.74 5.87 -9.51
C SER A 232 16.00 5.84 -11.01
N VAL A 233 15.57 6.90 -11.71
CA VAL A 233 15.88 7.06 -13.13
C VAL A 233 17.26 7.69 -13.24
N ASN A 234 18.18 7.00 -13.92
CA ASN A 234 19.49 7.53 -14.26
C ASN A 234 19.32 8.65 -15.29
N ALA A 235 19.67 9.89 -14.90
CA ALA A 235 19.46 11.07 -15.75
C ALA A 235 20.24 11.03 -17.08
N SER A 236 21.34 10.28 -17.13
CA SER A 236 22.22 10.21 -18.31
C SER A 236 21.77 9.12 -19.29
N THR A 237 21.26 8.00 -18.79
CA THR A 237 20.90 6.83 -19.62
C THR A 237 19.40 6.65 -19.79
N GLY A 238 18.59 7.27 -18.94
CA GLY A 238 17.15 7.03 -18.83
C GLY A 238 16.80 5.65 -18.24
N ALA A 239 17.79 4.85 -17.84
CA ALA A 239 17.55 3.54 -17.25
C ALA A 239 17.00 3.66 -15.83
N VAL A 240 16.10 2.75 -15.46
CA VAL A 240 15.64 2.60 -14.07
C VAL A 240 16.64 1.71 -13.34
N GLU A 241 17.18 2.21 -12.24
CA GLU A 241 18.16 1.53 -11.38
C GLU A 241 17.63 1.44 -9.95
N LEU A 242 18.05 0.41 -9.22
CA LEU A 242 17.76 0.30 -7.79
C LEU A 242 18.85 1.01 -6.98
N VAL A 243 18.42 1.86 -6.06
CA VAL A 243 19.32 2.64 -5.21
C VAL A 243 18.91 2.45 -3.76
N GLY A 244 19.85 1.94 -2.96
CA GLY A 244 19.74 1.90 -1.52
C GLY A 244 20.01 3.28 -0.93
N THR A 245 19.15 3.77 -0.04
CA THR A 245 19.38 5.01 0.72
C THR A 245 19.44 4.68 2.19
N ILE A 246 20.51 5.10 2.87
CA ILE A 246 20.60 5.00 4.33
C ILE A 246 19.66 6.05 4.92
N VAL A 247 18.59 5.57 5.54
CA VAL A 247 17.48 6.40 6.04
C VAL A 247 17.48 6.54 7.55
N ASP A 248 18.22 5.68 8.27
CA ASP A 248 18.40 5.78 9.71
C ASP A 248 19.67 5.07 10.19
N ILE A 249 20.25 5.55 11.29
CA ILE A 249 21.40 4.95 11.98
C ILE A 249 21.17 5.13 13.49
N GLY A 250 21.00 4.03 14.22
CA GLY A 250 20.71 4.12 15.65
C GLY A 250 20.20 2.82 16.25
N ASP A 251 19.29 2.92 17.22
CA ASP A 251 18.58 1.79 17.78
C ASP A 251 17.33 1.50 16.94
N LEU A 252 17.43 0.52 16.05
CA LEU A 252 16.32 0.08 15.19
C LEU A 252 15.65 -1.19 15.72
N SER A 253 15.87 -1.56 16.99
CA SER A 253 15.46 -2.86 17.55
C SER A 253 13.95 -3.14 17.48
N ILE A 254 13.12 -2.10 17.38
CA ILE A 254 11.65 -2.22 17.27
C ILE A 254 11.15 -2.28 15.83
N TYR A 255 12.00 -2.02 14.84
CA TYR A 255 11.65 -2.00 13.41
C TYR A 255 11.91 -3.37 12.77
N GLY A 256 11.05 -3.76 11.83
CA GLY A 256 11.30 -4.92 10.98
C GLY A 256 12.08 -4.57 9.71
N ALA A 257 12.49 -5.60 8.96
CA ALA A 257 13.12 -5.46 7.65
C ALA A 257 12.70 -6.58 6.69
N PHE A 258 12.72 -6.33 5.38
CA PHE A 258 12.63 -7.43 4.40
C PHE A 258 13.91 -8.28 4.40
N ARG A 259 15.08 -7.63 4.51
CA ARG A 259 16.39 -8.27 4.74
C ARG A 259 16.94 -7.81 6.09
N ASP A 260 16.83 -8.66 7.11
CA ASP A 260 17.37 -8.39 8.44
C ASP A 260 18.70 -9.13 8.61
N ILE A 261 19.82 -8.39 8.62
CA ILE A 261 21.17 -8.95 8.45
C ILE A 261 21.98 -8.79 9.75
N PRO A 262 22.36 -9.87 10.43
CA PRO A 262 23.23 -9.79 11.60
C PRO A 262 24.66 -9.42 11.20
N MET A 263 25.17 -8.29 11.71
CA MET A 263 26.52 -7.82 11.40
C MET A 263 27.59 -8.34 12.37
N ASN A 264 27.19 -8.97 13.48
CA ASN A 264 28.10 -9.57 14.47
C ASN A 264 29.22 -8.64 14.96
N GLY A 265 28.95 -7.33 15.04
CA GLY A 265 29.95 -6.34 15.45
C GLY A 265 30.94 -5.93 14.37
N THR A 266 30.70 -6.29 13.09
CA THR A 266 31.47 -5.82 11.94
C THR A 266 31.68 -4.31 12.01
N LEU A 267 32.93 -3.89 11.83
CA LEU A 267 33.33 -2.48 11.89
C LEU A 267 32.98 -1.80 10.57
N LEU A 268 32.21 -0.71 10.64
CA LEU A 268 31.95 0.18 9.51
C LEU A 268 32.49 1.57 9.86
N ARG A 269 33.13 2.24 8.90
CA ARG A 269 33.56 3.63 9.03
C ARG A 269 32.39 4.56 8.72
N SER A 270 32.32 5.70 9.39
CA SER A 270 31.30 6.72 9.12
C SER A 270 31.34 7.29 7.70
N GLU A 271 32.40 7.05 6.94
CA GLU A 271 32.49 7.41 5.52
C GLU A 271 31.72 6.43 4.62
N GLU A 272 31.59 5.18 5.06
CA GLU A 272 30.91 4.10 4.35
C GLU A 272 29.40 4.15 4.58
N VAL A 273 28.97 4.70 5.73
CA VAL A 273 27.57 4.74 6.16
C VAL A 273 27.21 6.12 6.72
N ARG A 274 26.50 6.94 5.92
CA ARG A 274 26.01 8.27 6.31
C ARG A 274 24.53 8.40 6.03
N MET A 275 23.83 9.21 6.83
CA MET A 275 22.45 9.59 6.55
C MET A 275 22.32 10.15 5.13
N ASP A 276 21.25 9.77 4.44
CA ASP A 276 20.91 10.14 3.06
C ASP A 276 21.92 9.69 2.00
N GLN A 277 22.94 8.89 2.38
CA GLN A 277 23.86 8.31 1.42
C GLN A 277 23.14 7.32 0.53
N LYS A 278 23.31 7.53 -0.77
CA LYS A 278 22.85 6.63 -1.82
C LYS A 278 23.93 5.61 -2.15
N LEU A 279 23.51 4.36 -2.29
CA LEU A 279 24.34 3.20 -2.58
C LEU A 279 23.75 2.50 -3.80
N SER A 280 24.57 2.21 -4.79
CA SER A 280 24.24 1.17 -5.77
C SER A 280 24.06 -0.17 -5.06
N MET A 281 23.34 -1.09 -5.70
CA MET A 281 23.18 -2.43 -5.13
C MET A 281 24.52 -3.14 -4.89
N ALA A 282 25.53 -2.90 -5.74
CA ALA A 282 26.87 -3.45 -5.54
C ALA A 282 27.56 -2.86 -4.30
N GLU A 283 27.46 -1.55 -4.07
CA GLU A 283 28.02 -0.90 -2.87
C GLU A 283 27.31 -1.34 -1.60
N LEU A 284 25.99 -1.54 -1.64
CA LEU A 284 25.22 -2.08 -0.51
C LEU A 284 25.73 -3.48 -0.14
N GLU A 285 25.92 -4.37 -1.13
CA GLU A 285 26.44 -5.72 -0.88
C GLU A 285 27.89 -5.72 -0.34
N LEU A 286 28.69 -4.69 -0.63
CA LEU A 286 30.03 -4.56 -0.05
C LEU A 286 30.00 -4.22 1.45
N LEU A 287 28.90 -3.67 1.96
CA LEU A 287 28.73 -3.43 3.40
C LEU A 287 28.45 -4.74 4.15
N ILE A 288 27.91 -5.75 3.47
CA ILE A 288 27.46 -6.99 4.09
C ILE A 288 28.66 -7.97 4.18
N PRO A 289 28.95 -8.53 5.37
CA PRO A 289 29.99 -9.54 5.51
C PRO A 289 29.67 -10.75 4.62
N LYS A 290 30.66 -11.26 3.90
CA LYS A 290 30.52 -12.53 3.19
C LYS A 290 30.55 -13.67 4.21
N GLU A 291 29.59 -14.60 4.09
CA GLU A 291 29.57 -15.85 4.86
C GLU A 291 30.82 -16.72 4.58
#